data_AF-A0A960RAL1-F1
#
_entry.id   AF-A0A960RAL1-F1
#
_cell.length_a   1.000
_cell.length_b   1.000
_cell.length_c   1.000
_cell.angle_alpha   90.00
_cell.angle_beta   90.00
_cell.angle_gamma   90.00
#
_symmetry.space_group_name_H-M   'P 1'
#
loop_
_entity.id
_entity.type
_entity.pdbx_description
1 polymer ?
#
loop_
_entity_poly.entity_id
_entity_poly.type
_entity_poly.pdbx_seq_one_letter_code
_entity_poly.pdbx_strand_id
1 'polypeptide(L)' 'PAYLARNDAVAVSLTLPLQGEPFDSPHLFAFFEGLLSEGSLRSIQSRKYRIDEEDSFGLLLRTTSSDVIGSVTVEPEETA' A
#
# COMPACT_ATOMS: atom_id res chain seq x y z
N PRO A 1 -16.00 -5.38 7.22
CA PRO A 1 -16.89 -4.45 7.97
C PRO A 1 -16.52 -4.23 9.45
N ALA A 2 -15.88 -5.18 10.15
CA ALA A 2 -15.60 -5.08 11.58
C ALA A 2 -14.80 -3.82 11.99
N TYR A 3 -13.87 -3.36 11.15
CA TYR A 3 -13.13 -2.12 11.41
C TYR A 3 -14.02 -0.87 11.38
N LEU A 4 -14.95 -0.77 10.40
CA LEU A 4 -15.88 0.35 10.27
C LEU A 4 -16.87 0.48 11.44
N ALA A 5 -17.14 -0.62 12.14
CA ALA A 5 -18.04 -0.62 13.30
C ALA A 5 -17.38 -0.10 14.58
N ARG A 6 -16.07 0.14 14.58
CA ARG A 6 -15.35 0.62 15.76
C ARG A 6 -15.56 2.12 15.94
N ASN A 7 -15.82 2.54 17.18
CA ASN A 7 -15.98 3.96 17.51
C ASN A 7 -14.67 4.77 17.36
N ASP A 8 -13.53 4.10 17.36
CA ASP A 8 -12.19 4.67 17.20
C ASP A 8 -11.60 4.42 15.80
N ALA A 9 -12.41 3.99 14.83
CA ALA A 9 -11.93 3.74 13.47
C ALA A 9 -11.37 5.03 12.85
N VAL A 10 -10.18 4.93 12.27
CA VAL A 10 -9.52 6.03 11.57
C VAL A 10 -9.31 5.65 10.12
N ALA A 11 -9.61 6.59 9.21
CA ALA A 11 -9.32 6.45 7.79
C ALA A 11 -7.81 6.30 7.56
N VAL A 12 -7.42 5.45 6.61
CA VAL A 12 -6.00 5.23 6.28
C VAL A 12 -5.36 6.48 5.65
N SER A 13 -6.16 7.30 4.97
CA SER A 13 -5.77 8.58 4.36
C SER A 13 -6.94 9.55 4.39
N LEU A 14 -6.66 10.86 4.40
CA LEU A 14 -7.68 11.90 4.21
C LEU A 14 -8.37 11.80 2.84
N THR A 15 -7.72 11.18 1.85
CA THR A 15 -8.27 10.94 0.51
C THR A 15 -8.97 9.59 0.36
N LEU A 16 -8.91 8.73 1.40
CA LEU A 16 -9.54 7.42 1.44
C LEU A 16 -10.42 7.34 2.71
N PRO A 17 -11.56 8.05 2.73
CA PRO A 17 -12.43 8.10 3.91
C PRO A 17 -12.99 6.71 4.27
N LEU A 18 -13.42 6.55 5.52
CA LEU A 18 -14.09 5.32 5.94
C LEU A 18 -15.41 5.15 5.19
N GLN A 19 -15.51 4.08 4.40
CA GLN A 19 -16.74 3.69 3.71
C GLN A 19 -16.82 2.17 3.57
N GLY A 20 -18.05 1.67 3.37
CA GLY A 20 -18.30 0.24 3.15
C GLY A 20 -18.01 -0.21 1.72
N GLU A 21 -18.18 0.69 0.76
CA GLU A 21 -17.96 0.39 -0.66
C GLU A 21 -16.46 0.42 -1.01
N PRO A 22 -16.01 -0.41 -1.98
CA PRO A 22 -14.64 -0.37 -2.47
C PRO A 22 -14.26 0.99 -3.06
N PHE A 23 -12.96 1.30 -3.03
CA PHE A 23 -12.39 2.36 -3.84
C PHE A 23 -11.81 1.74 -5.12
N ASP A 24 -12.33 2.17 -6.27
CA ASP A 24 -11.86 1.72 -7.58
C ASP A 24 -11.01 2.80 -8.26
N SER A 25 -9.89 2.38 -8.84
CA SER A 25 -9.02 3.24 -9.63
C SER A 25 -8.21 2.40 -10.61
N PRO A 26 -7.97 2.86 -11.86
CA PRO A 26 -7.07 2.19 -12.79
C PRO A 26 -5.59 2.32 -12.39
N HIS A 27 -5.29 3.18 -11.41
CA HIS A 27 -3.95 3.44 -10.90
C HIS A 27 -3.89 3.25 -9.38
N LEU A 28 -2.69 2.99 -8.87
CA LEU A 28 -2.46 2.93 -7.44
C LEU A 28 -2.80 4.27 -6.78
N PHE A 29 -3.54 4.25 -5.67
CA PHE A 29 -3.92 5.47 -4.97
C PHE A 29 -2.68 6.22 -4.48
N ALA A 30 -2.72 7.56 -4.57
CA ALA A 30 -1.61 8.43 -4.18
C ALA A 30 -1.09 8.18 -2.76
N PHE A 31 -1.96 7.74 -1.83
CA PHE A 31 -1.55 7.35 -0.48
C PHE A 31 -0.51 6.22 -0.51
N PHE A 32 -0.73 5.17 -1.31
CA PHE A 32 0.17 4.02 -1.40
C PHE A 32 1.42 4.33 -2.22
N GLU A 33 1.31 5.13 -3.28
CA GLU A 33 2.50 5.65 -4.00
C GLU A 33 3.43 6.43 -3.06
N GLY A 34 2.86 7.23 -2.14
CA GLY A 34 3.63 7.96 -1.14
C GLY A 34 4.35 7.09 -0.09
N LEU A 35 4.07 5.77 -0.03
CA LEU A 35 4.81 4.83 0.81
C LEU A 35 6.03 4.23 0.09
N LEU A 36 6.10 4.35 -1.23
CA LEU A 36 7.16 3.76 -2.03
C LEU A 36 8.42 4.63 -2.00
N SER A 37 9.57 3.97 -2.15
CA SER A 37 10.81 4.70 -2.36
C SER A 37 10.87 5.28 -3.78
N GLU A 38 11.62 6.37 -3.94
CA GLU A 38 11.80 7.07 -5.20
C GLU A 38 13.28 7.07 -5.63
N GLY A 39 13.52 7.36 -6.92
CA GLY A 39 14.86 7.50 -7.50
C GLY A 39 15.75 6.29 -7.24
N SER A 40 17.00 6.54 -6.83
CA SER A 40 18.01 5.49 -6.67
C SER A 40 17.59 4.36 -5.72
N LEU A 41 16.82 4.66 -4.66
CA LEU A 41 16.37 3.64 -3.71
C LEU A 41 15.31 2.73 -4.34
N ARG A 42 14.41 3.28 -5.17
CA ARG A 42 13.44 2.51 -5.97
C ARG A 42 14.15 1.55 -6.89
N SER A 43 15.14 2.03 -7.65
CA SER A 43 15.89 1.19 -8.58
C SER A 43 16.66 0.06 -7.87
N ILE A 44 17.17 0.31 -6.66
CA ILE A 44 17.82 -0.73 -5.83
C ILE A 44 16.78 -1.77 -5.38
N GLN A 45 15.62 -1.34 -4.88
CA GLN A 45 14.56 -2.25 -4.43
C GLN A 45 13.99 -3.09 -5.58
N SER A 46 13.74 -2.47 -6.74
CA SER A 46 13.33 -3.15 -7.99
C SER A 46 14.30 -4.27 -8.35
N ARG A 47 15.60 -3.99 -8.41
CA ARG A 47 16.63 -5.01 -8.72
C ARG A 47 16.72 -6.10 -7.66
N LYS A 48 16.64 -5.71 -6.37
CA LYS A 48 16.70 -6.64 -5.23
C LYS A 48 15.56 -7.66 -5.28
N TYR A 49 14.34 -7.19 -5.52
CA TYR A 49 13.15 -8.03 -5.52
C TYR A 49 12.78 -8.58 -6.90
N ARG A 50 13.52 -8.19 -7.94
CA ARG A 50 13.27 -8.56 -9.35
C ARG A 50 11.86 -8.18 -9.81
N ILE A 51 11.47 -6.96 -9.46
CA ILE A 51 10.18 -6.36 -9.82
C ILE A 51 10.48 -5.22 -10.79
N ASP A 52 9.62 -5.03 -11.78
CA ASP A 52 9.75 -3.91 -12.71
C ASP A 52 9.77 -2.58 -11.94
N GLU A 53 10.60 -1.64 -12.35
CA GLU A 53 10.66 -0.34 -11.68
C GLU A 53 9.34 0.42 -11.81
N GLU A 54 8.55 0.17 -12.86
CA GLU A 54 7.22 0.74 -13.08
C GLU A 54 6.10 -0.02 -12.33
N ASP A 55 6.39 -1.20 -11.76
CA ASP A 55 5.42 -1.98 -10.98
C ASP A 55 5.37 -1.50 -9.51
N SER A 56 4.73 -0.35 -9.32
CA SER A 56 4.50 0.25 -7.99
C SER A 56 3.77 -0.71 -7.03
N PHE A 57 2.79 -1.48 -7.51
CA PHE A 57 2.03 -2.39 -6.65
C PHE A 57 2.86 -3.59 -6.19
N GLY A 58 3.67 -4.17 -7.08
CA GLY A 58 4.62 -5.22 -6.71
C GLY A 58 5.65 -4.74 -5.69
N LEU A 59 6.18 -3.51 -5.87
CA LEU A 59 7.08 -2.90 -4.90
C LEU A 59 6.39 -2.68 -3.55
N LEU A 60 5.14 -2.21 -3.54
CA LEU A 60 4.33 -2.01 -2.32
C LEU A 60 4.23 -3.30 -1.50
N LEU A 61 3.84 -4.40 -2.15
CA LEU A 61 3.67 -5.71 -1.51
C LEU A 61 4.97 -6.27 -0.92
N ARG A 62 6.13 -5.93 -1.48
CA ARG A 62 7.43 -6.43 -1.00
C ARG A 62 8.10 -5.57 0.06
N THR A 63 7.77 -4.29 0.09
CA THR A 63 8.46 -3.31 0.94
C THR A 63 7.66 -2.99 2.20
N THR A 64 6.33 -2.98 2.11
CA THR A 64 5.45 -2.64 3.24
C THR A 64 5.31 -3.72 4.30
N SER A 65 5.73 -4.96 4.02
CA SER A 65 5.67 -6.07 4.96
C SER A 65 6.81 -6.09 5.97
N SER A 66 7.92 -5.39 5.71
CA SER A 66 9.14 -5.53 6.54
C SER A 66 9.64 -4.24 7.19
N ASP A 67 9.52 -3.09 6.51
CA ASP A 67 10.15 -1.85 7.00
C ASP A 67 9.55 -0.62 6.31
N VAL A 68 8.39 -0.16 6.79
CA VAL A 68 7.71 1.05 6.27
C VAL A 68 7.53 2.09 7.36
N ILE A 69 7.68 3.34 6.93
CA ILE A 69 7.32 4.51 7.71
C ILE A 69 5.80 4.56 7.79
N GLY A 70 5.26 4.57 9.01
CA GLY A 70 3.81 4.65 9.27
C GLY A 70 3.27 3.44 10.00
N SER A 71 1.95 3.24 9.89
CA SER A 71 1.20 2.19 10.63
C SER A 71 0.40 1.28 9.68
N VAL A 72 0.82 1.18 8.42
CA VAL A 72 0.11 0.44 7.37
C VAL A 72 1.05 -0.59 6.76
N THR A 73 0.58 -1.83 6.70
CA THR A 73 1.25 -2.95 6.06
C THR A 73 0.27 -3.56 5.05
N VAL A 74 0.76 -3.91 3.86
CA VAL A 74 -0.02 -4.57 2.81
C VAL A 74 0.55 -5.95 2.58
N GLU A 75 -0.28 -6.97 2.73
CA GLU A 75 0.10 -8.37 2.55
C GLU A 75 -0.78 -9.00 1.46
N PRO A 76 -0.25 -9.98 0.72
CA PRO A 76 -1.07 -10.78 -0.17
C PRO A 76 -2.19 -11.45 0.60
N GLU A 77 -3.40 -11.45 0.05
CA GLU A 77 -4.48 -12.25 0.60
C GLU A 77 -4.12 -13.73 0.46
N GLU A 78 -4.00 -14.44 1.58
CA GLU A 78 -3.87 -15.90 1.55
C GLU A 78 -5.18 -16.48 1.02
N THR A 79 -5.16 -16.92 -0.24
CA THR A 79 -6.28 -17.69 -0.80
C THR A 79 -6.21 -19.09 -0.19
N ALA A 80 -7.17 -19.42 0.67
CA ALA A 80 -7.34 -20.74 1.26
C ALA A 80 -7.75 -21.80 0.22
#